data_AF-A0A839R0Z1-F1
#
_entry.id   AF-A0A839R0Z1-F1
#
_cell.length_a   1.000
_cell.length_b   1.000
_cell.length_c   1.000
_cell.angle_alpha   90.00
_cell.angle_beta   90.00
_cell.angle_gamma   90.00
#
_symmetry.space_group_name_H-M   'P 1'
#
loop_
_entity.id
_entity.type
_entity.pdbx_description
1 polymer ?
#
loop_
_entity_poly.entity_id
_entity_poly.type
_entity_poly.pdbx_seq_one_letter_code
_entity_poly.pdbx_strand_id
1 'polypeptide(L)'
;MSDEFENWSPFMAGRYWTFEKVMDALRANPDPVEPDGWTDFLFDSLSNKAVEDRVAMATMILDHGADPSVISRDGDRINCLHVLFTSGSRVHDPALEAPLLERLLDGGASMTLRSPRFGTPFEMMTKVVAAEELLYPFYDVVFARPDIDMGVVIDPPTGKTLAQKLLSPLRRGRGRMECARRAQDYIKKHGLQEAAGVSDEDLERTLNE
;
A
#
# COMPACT_ATOMS: atom_id res chain seq x y z
N MET A 1 7.01 -19.80 -20.06
CA MET A 1 7.62 -19.82 -18.72
C MET A 1 8.71 -20.86 -18.76
N SER A 2 9.91 -20.58 -18.25
CA SER A 2 10.98 -21.57 -18.15
C SER A 2 10.61 -22.66 -17.12
N ASP A 3 11.09 -23.88 -17.34
CA ASP A 3 10.91 -25.05 -16.46
C ASP A 3 11.52 -24.86 -15.04
N GLU A 4 12.19 -23.74 -14.81
CA GLU A 4 12.93 -23.39 -13.59
C GLU A 4 12.04 -23.22 -12.35
N PHE A 5 10.75 -22.98 -12.52
CA PHE A 5 9.82 -22.69 -11.41
C PHE A 5 8.91 -23.87 -11.05
N GLU A 6 8.99 -25.00 -11.76
CA GLU A 6 8.01 -26.09 -11.66
C GLU A 6 8.04 -26.82 -10.31
N ASN A 7 9.20 -26.80 -9.63
CA ASN A 7 9.41 -27.42 -8.32
C ASN A 7 9.31 -26.45 -7.13
N TRP A 8 8.89 -25.21 -7.35
CA TRP A 8 8.75 -24.25 -6.25
C TRP A 8 7.54 -24.61 -5.40
N SER A 9 7.70 -24.46 -4.08
CA SER A 9 6.58 -24.47 -3.15
C SER A 9 5.52 -23.44 -3.61
N PRO A 10 4.21 -23.75 -3.52
CA PRO A 10 3.14 -22.81 -3.86
C PRO A 10 3.32 -21.45 -3.17
N PHE A 11 3.86 -21.47 -1.94
CA PHE A 11 4.12 -20.29 -1.12
C PHE A 11 5.19 -19.36 -1.69
N MET A 12 6.18 -19.87 -2.43
CA MET A 12 7.15 -19.04 -3.18
C MET A 12 6.69 -18.70 -4.60
N ALA A 13 5.67 -19.41 -5.10
CA ALA A 13 5.20 -19.30 -6.46
C ALA A 13 4.14 -18.21 -6.67
N GLY A 14 3.53 -17.69 -5.60
CA GLY A 14 2.49 -16.64 -5.66
C GLY A 14 2.91 -15.39 -6.41
N ARG A 15 4.21 -15.09 -6.46
CA ARG A 15 4.76 -13.97 -7.24
C ARG A 15 4.68 -14.16 -8.76
N TYR A 16 4.64 -15.40 -9.24
CA TYR A 16 4.85 -15.72 -10.66
C TYR A 16 3.73 -16.54 -11.29
N TRP A 17 3.02 -17.35 -10.51
CA TRP A 17 1.98 -18.23 -11.00
C TRP A 17 0.63 -17.51 -11.11
N THR A 18 -0.26 -18.07 -11.92
CA THR A 18 -1.66 -17.68 -11.93
C THR A 18 -2.36 -18.21 -10.69
N PHE A 19 -3.49 -17.60 -10.33
CA PHE A 19 -4.32 -18.03 -9.22
C PHE A 19 -4.75 -19.50 -9.38
N GLU A 20 -5.16 -19.90 -10.59
CA GLU A 20 -5.57 -21.27 -10.89
C GLU A 20 -4.46 -22.28 -10.59
N LYS A 21 -3.23 -22.01 -11.03
CA LYS A 21 -2.08 -22.91 -10.79
C LYS A 21 -1.74 -23.01 -9.30
N VAL A 22 -1.84 -21.90 -8.55
CA VAL A 22 -1.70 -21.92 -7.10
C VAL A 22 -2.77 -22.79 -6.44
N MET A 23 -4.02 -22.65 -6.86
CA MET A 23 -5.13 -23.44 -6.30
C MET A 23 -4.97 -24.93 -6.59
N ASP A 24 -4.51 -25.31 -7.79
CA ASP A 24 -4.21 -26.71 -8.11
C ASP A 24 -3.10 -27.29 -7.23
N ALA A 25 -2.06 -26.50 -6.98
CA ALA A 25 -0.96 -26.94 -6.13
C ALA A 25 -1.36 -27.05 -4.65
N LEU A 26 -2.20 -26.14 -4.14
CA LEU A 26 -2.77 -26.23 -2.80
C LEU A 26 -3.74 -27.43 -2.66
N ARG A 27 -4.51 -27.77 -3.69
CA ARG A 27 -5.34 -28.99 -3.67
C ARG A 27 -4.50 -30.26 -3.57
N ALA A 28 -3.33 -30.27 -4.21
CA ALA A 28 -2.40 -31.39 -4.14
C ALA A 28 -1.63 -31.43 -2.81
N ASN A 29 -1.37 -30.28 -2.20
CA ASN A 29 -0.66 -30.14 -0.92
C ASN A 29 -1.23 -28.94 -0.09
N PRO A 30 -2.23 -29.19 0.78
CA PRO A 30 -3.10 -28.14 1.32
C PRO A 30 -2.54 -27.29 2.45
N ASP A 31 -1.48 -27.73 3.13
CA ASP A 31 -1.00 -27.04 4.32
C ASP A 31 0.27 -26.23 4.05
N PRO A 32 0.29 -24.93 4.44
CA PRO A 32 1.55 -24.27 4.72
C PRO A 32 2.22 -25.04 5.85
N VAL A 33 3.41 -25.53 5.56
CA VAL A 33 4.18 -26.38 6.48
C VAL A 33 4.52 -25.66 7.79
N GLU A 34 4.31 -24.33 7.88
CA GLU A 34 4.72 -23.48 8.99
C GLU A 34 3.58 -22.58 9.52
N PRO A 35 3.55 -22.27 10.84
CA PRO A 35 2.49 -21.48 11.50
C PRO A 35 2.20 -20.09 10.91
N ASP A 36 3.18 -19.46 10.29
CA ASP A 36 3.07 -18.12 9.67
C ASP A 36 2.96 -18.20 8.13
N GLY A 37 2.83 -19.40 7.56
CA GLY A 37 2.99 -19.63 6.12
C GLY A 37 2.00 -18.88 5.23
N TRP A 38 0.76 -18.65 5.69
CA TRP A 38 -0.21 -17.82 4.97
C TRP A 38 0.19 -16.33 4.96
N THR A 39 0.76 -15.83 6.04
CA THR A 39 1.22 -14.43 6.11
C THR A 39 2.42 -14.20 5.20
N ASP A 40 3.42 -15.09 5.22
CA ASP A 40 4.55 -14.98 4.30
C ASP A 40 4.08 -15.06 2.83
N PHE A 41 3.12 -15.95 2.56
CA PHE A 41 2.54 -16.10 1.23
C PHE A 41 1.77 -14.87 0.74
N LEU A 42 1.16 -14.11 1.65
CA LEU A 42 0.52 -12.83 1.33
C LEU A 42 1.55 -11.86 0.73
N PHE A 43 2.73 -11.73 1.32
CA PHE A 43 3.78 -10.83 0.83
C PHE A 43 4.23 -11.22 -0.57
N ASP A 44 4.46 -12.52 -0.84
CA ASP A 44 4.85 -12.99 -2.16
C ASP A 44 3.73 -12.80 -3.21
N SER A 45 2.48 -13.04 -2.83
CA SER A 45 1.33 -12.89 -3.73
C SER A 45 1.04 -11.44 -4.09
N LEU A 46 1.21 -10.51 -3.15
CA LEU A 46 1.14 -9.06 -3.42
C LEU A 46 2.23 -8.58 -4.39
N SER A 47 3.30 -9.35 -4.54
CA SER A 47 4.34 -9.07 -5.54
C SER A 47 4.00 -9.55 -6.95
N ASN A 48 2.90 -10.27 -7.17
CA ASN A 48 2.51 -10.76 -8.50
C ASN A 48 2.25 -9.61 -9.48
N LYS A 49 2.64 -9.78 -10.75
CA LYS A 49 2.50 -8.75 -11.78
C LYS A 49 1.11 -8.69 -12.41
N ALA A 50 0.41 -9.82 -12.51
CA ALA A 50 -0.96 -9.88 -13.00
C ALA A 50 -1.91 -9.40 -11.90
N VAL A 51 -2.72 -8.38 -12.18
CA VAL A 51 -3.54 -7.70 -11.14
C VAL A 51 -4.63 -8.64 -10.65
N GLU A 52 -5.28 -9.35 -11.56
CA GLU A 52 -6.37 -10.27 -11.30
C GLU A 52 -5.89 -11.44 -10.43
N ASP A 53 -4.75 -12.04 -10.79
CA ASP A 53 -4.13 -13.11 -10.00
C ASP A 53 -3.71 -12.60 -8.62
N ARG A 54 -3.05 -11.44 -8.55
CA ARG A 54 -2.64 -10.80 -7.29
C ARG A 54 -3.83 -10.61 -6.35
N VAL A 55 -4.93 -10.05 -6.85
CA VAL A 55 -6.13 -9.78 -6.06
C VAL A 55 -6.82 -11.07 -5.63
N ALA A 56 -6.98 -12.04 -6.53
CA ALA A 56 -7.59 -13.32 -6.22
C ALA A 56 -6.78 -14.11 -5.18
N MET A 57 -5.46 -14.19 -5.35
CA MET A 57 -4.57 -14.85 -4.39
C MET A 57 -4.59 -14.16 -3.04
N ALA A 58 -4.35 -12.84 -2.97
CA ALA A 58 -4.31 -12.12 -1.71
C ALA A 58 -5.66 -12.20 -0.96
N THR A 59 -6.77 -12.14 -1.68
CA THR A 59 -8.12 -12.32 -1.13
C THR A 59 -8.28 -13.68 -0.48
N MET A 60 -7.94 -14.75 -1.19
CA MET A 60 -8.01 -16.12 -0.68
C MET A 60 -7.08 -16.31 0.53
N ILE A 61 -5.86 -15.80 0.46
CA ILE A 61 -4.88 -15.91 1.56
C ILE A 61 -5.37 -15.22 2.83
N LEU A 62 -6.01 -14.05 2.70
CA LEU A 62 -6.65 -13.36 3.83
C LEU A 62 -7.84 -14.16 4.39
N ASP A 63 -8.61 -14.85 3.54
CA ASP A 63 -9.70 -15.74 4.00
C ASP A 63 -9.17 -16.94 4.81
N HIS A 64 -7.92 -17.36 4.56
CA HIS A 64 -7.20 -18.38 5.32
C HIS A 64 -6.51 -17.86 6.59
N GLY A 65 -6.72 -16.58 6.95
CA GLY A 65 -6.25 -16.01 8.22
C GLY A 65 -4.84 -15.43 8.19
N ALA A 66 -4.30 -15.12 7.01
CA ALA A 66 -3.07 -14.32 6.94
C ALA A 66 -3.22 -13.00 7.70
N ASP A 67 -2.19 -12.61 8.44
CA ASP A 67 -2.17 -11.38 9.24
C ASP A 67 -1.47 -10.25 8.47
N PRO A 68 -2.22 -9.26 7.93
CA PRO A 68 -1.62 -8.17 7.16
C PRO A 68 -0.95 -7.10 8.03
N SER A 69 -1.07 -7.16 9.37
CA SER A 69 -0.44 -6.23 10.31
C SER A 69 1.06 -6.52 10.53
N VAL A 70 1.54 -7.69 10.09
CA VAL A 70 2.93 -8.10 10.27
C VAL A 70 3.90 -7.13 9.61
N ILE A 71 4.96 -6.82 10.35
CA ILE A 71 6.09 -6.00 9.92
C ILE A 71 7.31 -6.90 9.76
N SER A 72 8.06 -6.72 8.67
CA SER A 72 9.30 -7.44 8.43
C SER A 72 10.24 -7.27 9.63
N ARG A 73 10.86 -8.37 10.03
CA ARG A 73 11.80 -8.39 11.16
C ARG A 73 13.19 -7.87 10.78
N ASP A 74 13.42 -7.60 9.50
CA ASP A 74 14.65 -7.02 9.00
C ASP A 74 14.74 -5.51 9.29
N GLY A 75 15.89 -4.92 9.02
CA GLY A 75 16.13 -3.49 9.24
C GLY A 75 15.30 -2.56 8.34
N ASP A 76 14.67 -3.09 7.28
CA ASP A 76 13.88 -2.31 6.33
C ASP A 76 12.47 -1.99 6.85
N ARG A 77 11.96 -2.73 7.84
CA ARG A 77 10.68 -2.44 8.55
C ARG A 77 9.50 -2.21 7.59
N ILE A 78 9.26 -3.14 6.68
CA ILE A 78 8.17 -3.06 5.70
C ILE A 78 6.95 -3.85 6.18
N ASN A 79 5.76 -3.48 5.71
CA ASN A 79 4.54 -4.29 5.82
C ASN A 79 4.03 -4.66 4.42
N CYS A 80 2.94 -5.40 4.35
CA CYS A 80 2.37 -5.88 3.09
C CYS A 80 2.05 -4.75 2.07
N LEU A 81 1.70 -3.55 2.53
CA LEU A 81 1.40 -2.40 1.67
C LEU A 81 2.64 -1.82 0.98
N HIS A 82 3.82 -1.94 1.60
CA HIS A 82 5.07 -1.64 0.89
C HIS A 82 5.23 -2.56 -0.30
N VAL A 83 4.88 -3.84 -0.17
CA VAL A 83 4.99 -4.82 -1.25
C VAL A 83 3.99 -4.52 -2.35
N LEU A 84 2.72 -4.28 -1.98
CA LEU A 84 1.66 -3.90 -2.92
C LEU A 84 2.09 -2.70 -3.78
N PHE A 85 2.57 -1.62 -3.16
CA PHE A 85 2.97 -0.40 -3.87
C PHE A 85 4.45 -0.37 -4.28
N THR A 86 5.20 -1.48 -4.19
CA THR A 86 6.62 -1.49 -4.59
C THR A 86 6.76 -1.10 -6.04
N SER A 87 7.40 0.06 -6.25
CA SER A 87 7.69 0.61 -7.56
C SER A 87 8.64 -0.30 -8.34
N GLY A 88 8.13 -0.90 -9.41
CA GLY A 88 8.91 -1.74 -10.32
C GLY A 88 8.01 -2.45 -11.31
N SER A 89 7.82 -1.89 -12.51
CA SER A 89 7.13 -2.49 -13.66
C SER A 89 5.76 -3.13 -13.41
N ARG A 90 5.09 -2.83 -12.28
CA ARG A 90 3.77 -3.34 -11.95
C ARG A 90 2.72 -2.40 -12.48
N VAL A 91 1.77 -2.96 -13.20
CA VAL A 91 0.52 -2.29 -13.53
C VAL A 91 -0.38 -2.41 -12.30
N HIS A 92 -0.97 -1.29 -11.91
CA HIS A 92 -2.03 -1.25 -10.91
C HIS A 92 -3.36 -1.05 -11.61
N ASP A 93 -4.39 -1.72 -11.10
CA ASP A 93 -5.79 -1.40 -11.40
C ASP A 93 -6.42 -0.98 -10.08
N PRO A 94 -6.46 0.34 -9.77
CA PRO A 94 -6.98 0.80 -8.50
C PRO A 94 -8.43 0.44 -8.25
N ALA A 95 -9.25 0.30 -9.30
CA ALA A 95 -10.65 -0.10 -9.14
C ALA A 95 -10.76 -1.55 -8.68
N LEU A 96 -9.93 -2.44 -9.23
CA LEU A 96 -9.88 -3.85 -8.84
C LEU A 96 -9.15 -4.07 -7.50
N GLU A 97 -8.13 -3.27 -7.20
CA GLU A 97 -7.29 -3.41 -6.01
C GLU A 97 -7.82 -2.66 -4.78
N ALA A 98 -8.71 -1.67 -4.92
CA ALA A 98 -9.24 -0.90 -3.79
C ALA A 98 -9.93 -1.76 -2.72
N PRO A 99 -10.81 -2.74 -3.07
CA PRO A 99 -11.37 -3.65 -2.06
C PRO A 99 -10.32 -4.49 -1.33
N LEU A 100 -9.24 -4.90 -2.03
CA LEU A 100 -8.13 -5.59 -1.39
C LEU A 100 -7.38 -4.65 -0.43
N LEU A 101 -7.10 -3.42 -0.86
CA LEU A 101 -6.45 -2.41 -0.03
C LEU A 101 -7.25 -2.14 1.25
N GLU A 102 -8.58 -2.02 1.14
CA GLU A 102 -9.47 -1.87 2.29
C GLU A 102 -9.34 -3.04 3.27
N ARG A 103 -9.38 -4.29 2.78
CA ARG A 103 -9.19 -5.47 3.64
C ARG A 103 -7.83 -5.51 4.34
N LEU A 104 -6.76 -5.11 3.66
CA LEU A 104 -5.43 -5.05 4.27
C LEU A 104 -5.37 -4.01 5.39
N LEU A 105 -6.00 -2.84 5.19
CA LEU A 105 -6.09 -1.78 6.19
C LEU A 105 -6.96 -2.19 7.39
N ASP A 106 -8.10 -2.85 7.13
CA ASP A 106 -8.97 -3.39 8.17
C ASP A 106 -8.27 -4.45 9.01
N GLY A 107 -7.41 -5.26 8.39
CA GLY A 107 -6.54 -6.21 9.09
C GLY A 107 -5.33 -5.57 9.80
N GLY A 108 -5.19 -4.25 9.79
CA GLY A 108 -4.16 -3.53 10.56
C GLY A 108 -2.87 -3.22 9.81
N ALA A 109 -2.81 -3.42 8.49
CA ALA A 109 -1.71 -2.89 7.70
C ALA A 109 -1.71 -1.35 7.77
N SER A 110 -0.52 -0.75 7.81
CA SER A 110 -0.36 0.69 8.00
C SER A 110 0.14 1.40 6.74
N MET A 111 -0.60 2.42 6.28
CA MET A 111 -0.16 3.31 5.19
C MET A 111 0.98 4.25 5.59
N THR A 112 1.22 4.43 6.89
CA THR A 112 2.15 5.43 7.45
C THR A 112 3.39 4.80 8.08
N LEU A 113 3.49 3.46 8.11
CA LEU A 113 4.71 2.77 8.54
C LEU A 113 5.90 3.21 7.68
N ARG A 114 6.92 3.79 8.31
CA ARG A 114 8.13 4.24 7.63
C ARG A 114 9.19 3.14 7.54
N SER A 115 9.51 2.75 6.31
CA SER A 115 10.74 2.04 5.98
C SER A 115 11.91 3.02 5.78
N PRO A 116 13.11 2.75 6.33
CA PRO A 116 14.31 3.56 6.02
C PRO A 116 14.66 3.58 4.54
N ARG A 117 14.38 2.50 3.82
CA ARG A 117 14.74 2.32 2.41
C ARG A 117 13.65 2.78 1.46
N PHE A 118 12.40 2.48 1.78
CA PHE A 118 11.28 2.67 0.85
C PHE A 118 10.39 3.88 1.16
N GLY A 119 10.54 4.50 2.34
CA GLY A 119 9.61 5.51 2.84
C GLY A 119 8.34 4.87 3.37
N THR A 120 7.21 5.56 3.26
CA THR A 120 5.89 5.00 3.64
C THR A 120 5.14 4.39 2.44
N PRO A 121 4.23 3.43 2.64
CA PRO A 121 3.35 2.95 1.57
C PRO A 121 2.54 4.07 0.92
N PHE A 122 2.14 5.09 1.67
CA PHE A 122 1.49 6.28 1.13
C PHE A 122 2.39 6.99 0.11
N GLU A 123 3.65 7.25 0.46
CA GLU A 123 4.61 7.85 -0.47
C GLU A 123 4.82 6.99 -1.72
N MET A 124 4.78 5.67 -1.59
CA MET A 124 4.90 4.74 -2.71
C MET A 124 3.65 4.77 -3.61
N MET A 125 2.45 4.76 -3.03
CA MET A 125 1.18 4.91 -3.75
C MET A 125 1.14 6.20 -4.57
N THR A 126 1.63 7.34 -4.05
CA THR A 126 1.66 8.59 -4.82
C THR A 126 2.58 8.55 -6.05
N LYS A 127 3.52 7.60 -6.11
CA LYS A 127 4.45 7.38 -7.21
C LYS A 127 3.96 6.36 -8.24
N VAL A 128 2.80 5.74 -8.04
CA VAL A 128 2.18 4.84 -9.03
C VAL A 128 2.07 5.58 -10.36
N VAL A 129 2.53 4.96 -11.45
CA VAL A 129 2.57 5.57 -12.79
C VAL A 129 1.21 5.38 -13.47
N ALA A 130 0.27 6.24 -13.12
CA ALA A 130 -1.06 6.31 -13.72
C ALA A 130 -1.55 7.77 -13.78
N ALA A 131 -2.58 8.05 -14.58
CA ALA A 131 -3.36 9.28 -14.46
C ALA A 131 -3.92 9.40 -13.04
N GLU A 132 -4.05 10.61 -12.51
CA GLU A 132 -4.44 10.79 -11.10
C GLU A 132 -5.88 10.35 -10.83
N GLU A 133 -6.77 10.56 -11.80
CA GLU A 133 -8.18 10.18 -11.76
C GLU A 133 -8.35 8.67 -11.60
N LEU A 134 -7.44 7.89 -12.17
CA LEU A 134 -7.45 6.43 -12.01
C LEU A 134 -7.10 6.00 -10.59
N LEU A 135 -6.41 6.84 -9.81
CA LEU A 135 -6.00 6.54 -8.42
C LEU A 135 -7.08 6.87 -7.39
N TYR A 136 -8.21 7.47 -7.80
CA TYR A 136 -9.27 7.86 -6.87
C TYR A 136 -9.80 6.70 -6.02
N PRO A 137 -9.99 5.47 -6.52
CA PRO A 137 -10.39 4.35 -5.68
C PRO A 137 -9.44 4.08 -4.51
N PHE A 138 -8.12 4.23 -4.72
CA PHE A 138 -7.16 4.15 -3.62
C PHE A 138 -7.29 5.32 -2.65
N TYR A 139 -7.52 6.54 -3.15
CA TYR A 139 -7.72 7.70 -2.29
C TYR A 139 -9.01 7.60 -1.48
N ASP A 140 -10.09 7.08 -2.05
CA ASP A 140 -11.36 6.87 -1.38
C ASP A 140 -11.16 5.95 -0.17
N VAL A 141 -10.51 4.79 -0.37
CA VAL A 141 -10.20 3.84 0.71
C VAL A 141 -9.27 4.45 1.76
N VAL A 142 -8.16 5.04 1.32
CA VAL A 142 -7.14 5.55 2.25
C VAL A 142 -7.68 6.70 3.09
N PHE A 143 -8.35 7.70 2.50
CA PHE A 143 -8.86 8.85 3.24
C PHE A 143 -10.19 8.61 3.99
N ALA A 144 -10.85 7.47 3.76
CA ALA A 144 -11.97 7.02 4.60
C ALA A 144 -11.51 6.55 5.99
N ARG A 145 -10.24 6.12 6.11
CA ARG A 145 -9.65 5.64 7.36
C ARG A 145 -9.52 6.77 8.39
N PRO A 146 -9.96 6.58 9.65
CA PRO A 146 -9.84 7.62 10.68
C PRO A 146 -8.46 7.71 11.34
N ASP A 147 -7.57 6.77 11.03
CA ASP A 147 -6.32 6.48 11.73
C ASP A 147 -5.05 6.80 10.92
N ILE A 148 -5.15 7.62 9.87
CA ILE A 148 -3.97 8.06 9.12
C ILE A 148 -3.13 9.01 9.98
N ASP A 149 -1.93 8.58 10.35
CA ASP A 149 -0.94 9.42 11.01
C ASP A 149 -0.30 10.42 10.03
N MET A 150 -0.88 11.62 9.99
CA MET A 150 -0.39 12.75 9.18
C MET A 150 0.89 13.39 9.75
N GLY A 151 1.21 13.13 11.02
CA GLY A 151 2.37 13.67 11.74
C GLY A 151 3.64 12.85 11.60
N VAL A 152 3.56 11.64 11.04
CA VAL A 152 4.73 10.77 10.88
C VAL A 152 5.87 11.50 10.15
N VAL A 153 7.05 11.51 10.77
CA VAL A 153 8.26 12.10 10.17
C VAL A 153 8.79 11.17 9.09
N ILE A 154 8.71 11.60 7.84
CA ILE A 154 9.16 10.82 6.67
C ILE A 154 10.64 11.08 6.34
N ASP A 155 11.15 12.27 6.71
CA ASP A 155 12.53 12.70 6.47
C ASP A 155 13.18 13.16 7.79
N PRO A 156 13.84 12.25 8.54
CA PRO A 156 14.39 12.55 9.85
C PRO A 156 15.39 13.72 9.88
N PRO A 157 16.31 13.86 8.91
CA PRO A 157 17.20 15.02 8.83
C PRO A 157 16.51 16.39 8.83
N THR A 158 15.34 16.50 8.19
CA THR A 158 14.61 17.78 8.06
C THR A 158 13.42 17.89 9.00
N GLY A 159 13.02 16.79 9.65
CA GLY A 159 11.78 16.71 10.43
C GLY A 159 10.51 16.76 9.57
N LYS A 160 10.62 16.60 8.25
CA LYS A 160 9.46 16.74 7.35
C LYS A 160 8.44 15.63 7.60
N THR A 161 7.18 16.03 7.76
CA THR A 161 6.06 15.11 8.00
C THR A 161 5.41 14.62 6.70
N LEU A 162 4.62 13.55 6.80
CA LEU A 162 3.79 13.05 5.71
C LEU A 162 2.83 14.14 5.20
N ALA A 163 2.15 14.87 6.09
CA ALA A 163 1.27 15.97 5.70
C ALA A 163 1.97 17.02 4.84
N GLN A 164 3.14 17.51 5.26
CA GLN A 164 3.90 18.50 4.50
C GLN A 164 4.32 17.98 3.12
N LYS A 165 4.54 16.68 2.98
CA LYS A 165 4.80 16.04 1.69
C LYS A 165 3.55 16.00 0.82
N LEU A 166 2.42 15.53 1.36
CA LEU A 166 1.17 15.38 0.63
C LEU A 166 0.57 16.72 0.20
N LEU A 167 0.77 17.80 0.97
CA LEU A 167 0.32 19.16 0.61
C LEU A 167 1.25 19.87 -0.39
N SER A 168 2.46 19.35 -0.62
CA SER A 168 3.43 20.01 -1.50
C SER A 168 2.97 20.22 -2.96
N PRO A 169 2.11 19.37 -3.56
CA PRO A 169 1.52 19.64 -4.87
C PRO A 169 0.70 20.93 -4.91
N LEU A 170 -0.12 21.22 -3.89
CA LEU A 170 -0.92 22.46 -3.82
C LEU A 170 -0.02 23.69 -3.84
N ARG A 171 1.10 23.66 -3.11
CA ARG A 171 2.08 24.76 -3.05
C ARG A 171 2.82 24.97 -4.36
N ARG A 172 3.05 23.89 -5.11
CA ARG A 172 3.85 23.91 -6.35
C ARG A 172 3.00 24.03 -7.62
N GLY A 173 1.68 23.88 -7.51
CA GLY A 173 0.76 23.82 -8.63
C GLY A 173 1.02 22.66 -9.60
N ARG A 174 1.57 21.55 -9.12
CA ARG A 174 1.87 20.36 -9.95
C ARG A 174 2.00 19.10 -9.10
N GLY A 175 1.74 17.95 -9.72
CA GLY A 175 1.80 16.64 -9.07
C GLY A 175 0.41 16.06 -8.82
N ARG A 176 0.25 15.27 -7.75
CA ARG A 176 -1.02 14.67 -7.35
C ARG A 176 -1.89 15.69 -6.61
N MET A 177 -2.64 16.49 -7.36
CA MET A 177 -3.40 17.63 -6.84
C MET A 177 -4.62 17.19 -6.04
N GLU A 178 -5.33 16.16 -6.51
CA GLU A 178 -6.50 15.64 -5.82
C GLU A 178 -6.11 14.88 -4.54
N CYS A 179 -5.04 14.11 -4.58
CA CYS A 179 -4.47 13.53 -3.36
C CYS A 179 -4.14 14.60 -2.32
N ALA A 180 -3.60 15.74 -2.77
CA ALA A 180 -3.23 16.84 -1.88
C ALA A 180 -4.45 17.58 -1.31
N ARG A 181 -5.51 17.77 -2.10
CA ARG A 181 -6.79 18.32 -1.61
C ARG A 181 -7.42 17.42 -0.56
N ARG A 182 -7.51 16.12 -0.83
CA ARG A 182 -8.05 15.15 0.12
C ARG A 182 -7.23 15.08 1.40
N ALA A 183 -5.89 15.20 1.32
CA ALA A 183 -5.03 15.33 2.50
C ALA A 183 -5.31 16.62 3.29
N GLN A 184 -5.49 17.75 2.60
CA GLN A 184 -5.86 19.02 3.23
C GLN A 184 -7.21 18.92 3.96
N ASP A 185 -8.22 18.35 3.29
CA ASP A 185 -9.56 18.15 3.85
C ASP A 185 -9.53 17.19 5.04
N TYR A 186 -8.76 16.11 4.94
CA TYR A 186 -8.57 15.17 6.03
C TYR A 186 -7.96 15.85 7.26
N ILE A 187 -6.89 16.62 7.09
CA ILE A 187 -6.23 17.35 8.19
C ILE A 187 -7.22 18.33 8.85
N LYS A 188 -7.97 19.10 8.05
CA LYS A 188 -8.98 20.05 8.55
C LYS A 188 -10.10 19.33 9.32
N LYS A 189 -10.66 18.28 8.72
CA LYS A 189 -11.78 17.52 9.29
C LYS A 189 -11.41 16.88 10.62
N HIS A 190 -10.16 16.42 10.77
CA HIS A 190 -9.69 15.71 11.95
C HIS A 190 -8.91 16.60 12.94
N GLY A 191 -8.74 17.90 12.66
CA GLY A 191 -8.04 18.84 13.54
C GLY A 191 -6.55 18.50 13.73
N LEU A 192 -5.88 18.02 12.68
CA LEU A 192 -4.53 17.45 12.76
C LEU A 192 -3.39 18.47 12.55
N GLN A 193 -3.67 19.77 12.49
CA GLN A 193 -2.68 20.81 12.11
C GLN A 193 -1.37 20.74 12.91
N GLU A 194 -1.49 20.73 14.24
CA GLU A 194 -0.35 20.71 15.15
C GLU A 194 0.45 19.40 14.99
N ALA A 195 -0.23 18.26 15.03
CA ALA A 195 0.40 16.94 14.87
C ALA A 195 1.07 16.78 13.49
N ALA A 196 0.45 17.32 12.44
CA ALA A 196 0.94 17.32 11.08
C ALA A 196 2.10 18.30 10.84
N GLY A 197 2.36 19.24 11.76
CA GLY A 197 3.36 20.29 11.60
C GLY A 197 3.02 21.24 10.44
N VAL A 198 1.74 21.58 10.25
CA VAL A 198 1.26 22.47 9.18
C VAL A 198 0.49 23.63 9.78
N SER A 199 0.67 24.84 9.23
CA SER A 199 -0.08 26.03 9.67
C SER A 199 -1.47 26.09 9.04
N ASP A 200 -2.37 26.89 9.61
CA ASP A 200 -3.65 27.17 8.97
C ASP A 200 -3.47 27.87 7.61
N GLU A 201 -2.46 28.74 7.47
CA GLU A 201 -2.09 29.37 6.19
C GLU A 201 -1.74 28.32 5.12
N ASP A 202 -1.03 27.24 5.50
CA ASP A 202 -0.71 26.14 4.61
C ASP A 202 -1.96 25.37 4.15
N LEU A 203 -3.03 25.38 4.96
CA LEU A 203 -4.32 24.74 4.69
C LEU A 203 -5.32 25.65 3.97
N GLU A 204 -5.14 26.96 4.02
CA GLU A 204 -5.92 27.93 3.25
C GLU A 204 -5.39 28.12 1.83
N ARG A 205 -4.17 27.64 1.56
CA ARG A 205 -3.53 27.73 0.25
C ARG A 205 -4.20 26.80 -0.76
N THR A 206 -5.28 27.27 -1.37
CA THR A 206 -5.79 26.75 -2.64
C THR A 206 -4.96 27.33 -3.78
N LEU A 207 -4.82 26.61 -4.90
CA LEU A 207 -4.27 27.21 -6.12
C LEU A 207 -5.01 28.53 -6.35
N ASN A 208 -4.28 29.65 -6.41
CA ASN A 208 -4.82 30.87 -6.97
C ASN A 208 -5.38 30.50 -8.36
N GLU A 209 -6.65 30.83 -8.59
CA GLU A 209 -7.35 30.67 -9.86
C GLU A 209 -6.53 31.19 -11.05
#